data_AF-A0A9E0KCE0-F1
#
_entry.id   AF-A0A9E0KCE0-F1
#
_cell.length_a   1.000
_cell.length_b   1.000
_cell.length_c   1.000
_cell.angle_alpha   90.00
_cell.angle_beta   90.00
_cell.angle_gamma   90.00
#
_symmetry.space_group_name_H-M   'P 1'
#
loop_
_entity.id
_entity.type
_entity.pdbx_description
1 polymer ?
#
loop_
_entity_poly.entity_id
_entity_poly.type
_entity_poly.pdbx_seq_one_letter_code
_entity_poly.pdbx_strand_id
1 'polypeptide(L)' 'MSEFIAREAQRRRTFAIISHPDAGKTTLTEKLLLFSGAIQEAGTVKGKKGGKFATSDWMEIEKQRGISVASSVM' A
#
# COMPACT_ATOMS: atom_id res chain seq x y z
N MET A 1 26.85 -8.35 -19.00
CA MET A 1 25.42 -8.74 -18.95
C MET A 1 25.05 -9.34 -17.58
N SER A 2 25.74 -10.40 -17.11
CA SER A 2 25.41 -11.01 -15.81
C SER A 2 25.62 -10.08 -14.61
N GLU A 3 26.66 -9.23 -14.61
CA GLU A 3 26.93 -8.30 -13.50
C GLU A 3 25.85 -7.21 -13.36
N PHE A 4 25.33 -6.73 -14.50
CA PHE A 4 24.17 -5.83 -14.52
C PHE A 4 22.93 -6.52 -13.93
N ILE A 5 22.63 -7.75 -14.37
CA ILE A 5 21.50 -8.53 -13.85
C ILE A 5 21.64 -8.79 -12.34
N ALA A 6 22.85 -9.15 -11.88
CA ALA A 6 23.12 -9.43 -10.47
C ALA A 6 22.93 -8.18 -9.61
N ARG A 7 23.46 -7.03 -10.03
CA ARG A 7 23.27 -5.74 -9.34
C ARG A 7 21.79 -5.36 -9.26
N GLU A 8 21.06 -5.56 -10.35
CA GLU A 8 19.62 -5.31 -10.46
C GLU A 8 18.80 -6.23 -9.54
N ALA A 9 19.13 -7.52 -9.49
CA ALA A 9 18.47 -8.46 -8.59
C ALA A 9 18.72 -8.11 -7.12
N GLN A 10 19.95 -7.74 -6.76
CA GLN A 10 20.35 -7.43 -5.39
C GLN A 10 19.68 -6.19 -4.81
N ARG A 11 19.26 -5.21 -5.62
CA ARG A 11 18.57 -4.01 -5.13
C ARG A 11 17.06 -4.17 -4.95
N ARG A 12 16.43 -5.19 -5.54
CA ARG A 12 14.98 -5.43 -5.43
C ARG A 12 14.61 -5.96 -4.05
N ARG A 13 13.47 -5.53 -3.52
CA ARG A 13 12.88 -6.03 -2.28
C ARG A 13 11.41 -6.32 -2.54
N THR A 14 11.05 -7.60 -2.56
CA THR A 14 9.66 -8.05 -2.75
C THR A 14 9.16 -8.64 -1.44
N PHE A 15 8.10 -8.08 -0.89
CA PHE A 15 7.52 -8.51 0.38
C PHE A 15 6.00 -8.35 0.38
N ALA A 16 5.33 -8.97 1.34
CA ALA A 16 3.89 -8.88 1.54
C ALA A 16 3.59 -8.52 3.00
N ILE A 17 2.49 -7.80 3.23
CA ILE A 17 1.98 -7.49 4.56
C ILE A 17 0.80 -8.42 4.86
N ILE A 18 1.00 -9.37 5.76
CA ILE A 18 -0.04 -10.30 6.23
C ILE A 18 -0.43 -9.97 7.67
N SER A 19 -1.72 -9.96 7.97
CA SER A 19 -2.23 -9.70 9.32
C SER A 19 -3.69 -10.10 9.45
N HIS A 20 -4.17 -10.17 10.70
CA HIS A 20 -5.60 -10.25 11.01
C HIS A 20 -6.40 -9.10 10.36
N PRO A 21 -7.70 -9.30 10.03
CA PRO A 21 -8.59 -8.21 9.63
C PRO A 21 -8.51 -7.02 10.60
N ASP A 22 -8.64 -5.80 10.06
CA ASP A 22 -8.60 -4.54 10.82
C ASP A 22 -7.31 -4.22 11.60
N ALA A 23 -6.24 -5.02 11.49
CA ALA A 23 -4.97 -4.74 12.17
C ALA A 23 -4.15 -3.58 11.56
N GLY A 24 -4.68 -2.88 10.55
CA GLY A 24 -4.07 -1.66 9.99
C GLY A 24 -3.10 -1.86 8.83
N LYS A 25 -3.20 -2.98 8.07
CA LYS A 25 -2.36 -3.23 6.87
C LYS A 25 -2.36 -2.05 5.90
N THR A 26 -3.55 -1.57 5.55
CA THR A 26 -3.74 -0.47 4.61
C THR A 26 -3.10 0.83 5.10
N THR A 27 -3.25 1.15 6.39
CA THR A 27 -2.59 2.31 7.00
C THR A 27 -1.07 2.21 6.96
N LEU A 28 -0.51 1.01 7.16
CA LEU A 28 0.93 0.78 7.06
C LEU A 28 1.41 0.94 5.61
N THR A 29 0.68 0.39 4.64
CA THR A 29 0.98 0.53 3.20
C THR A 29 1.03 1.99 2.77
N GLU A 30 0.02 2.80 3.13
CA GLU A 30 -0.04 4.23 2.80
C GLU A 30 1.17 5.01 3.36
N LYS A 31 1.61 4.69 4.59
CA LYS A 31 2.82 5.30 5.16
C LYS A 31 4.09 4.89 4.42
N LEU A 32 4.22 3.62 4.04
CA LEU A 32 5.38 3.14 3.26
C LEU A 32 5.44 3.82 1.89
N LEU A 33 4.30 4.03 1.22
CA LEU A 33 4.22 4.75 -0.04
C LEU A 33 4.59 6.23 0.13
N LEU A 34 4.15 6.88 1.22
CA LEU A 34 4.53 8.26 1.52
C LEU A 34 6.04 8.39 1.78
N PHE A 35 6.62 7.53 2.63
CA PHE A 35 8.04 7.59 2.96
C PHE A 35 8.96 7.21 1.79
N SER A 36 8.50 6.37 0.88
CA SER A 36 9.23 6.07 -0.36
C SER A 36 9.11 7.17 -1.42
N GLY A 37 8.24 8.17 -1.20
CA GLY A 37 7.94 9.22 -2.18
C GLY A 37 7.06 8.76 -3.34
N ALA A 38 6.48 7.55 -3.27
CA ALA A 38 5.56 7.02 -4.28
C ALA A 38 4.21 7.77 -4.29
N ILE A 39 3.81 8.35 -3.15
CA ILE A 39 2.68 9.26 -3.03
C ILE A 39 3.09 10.53 -2.27
N GLN A 40 2.47 11.66 -2.59
CA GLN A 40 2.76 12.96 -1.94
C GLN A 40 2.02 13.14 -0.61
N GLU A 41 0.92 12.40 -0.40
CA GLU A 41 0.05 12.51 0.78
C GLU A 41 -0.54 11.12 1.09
N ALA A 42 -0.52 10.69 2.36
CA ALA A 42 -1.07 9.41 2.79
C ALA A 42 -2.57 9.51 3.11
N GLY A 43 -3.38 8.62 2.54
CA GLY A 43 -4.80 8.49 2.86
C GLY A 43 -5.06 7.68 4.13
N THR A 44 -6.30 7.72 4.64
CA THR A 44 -6.73 6.93 5.82
C THR A 44 -7.97 6.09 5.50
N VAL A 45 -8.03 4.85 6.02
CA VAL A 45 -9.15 3.91 5.80
C VAL A 45 -10.47 4.42 6.37
N LYS A 46 -10.44 5.08 7.54
CA LYS A 46 -11.60 5.74 8.16
C LYS A 46 -11.43 7.26 8.12
N GLY A 47 -11.74 7.87 6.96
CA GLY A 47 -11.78 9.32 6.83
C GLY A 47 -12.95 9.91 7.64
N LYS A 48 -12.65 10.77 8.64
CA LYS A 48 -13.68 11.65 9.24
C LYS A 48 -14.13 12.64 8.16
N LYS A 49 -15.35 12.49 7.63
CA LYS A 49 -16.22 13.45 6.86
C LYS A 49 -15.58 14.47 5.88
N GLY A 50 -14.29 14.40 5.58
CA GLY A 50 -13.56 15.37 4.74
C GLY A 50 -12.08 15.03 4.48
N GLY A 51 -11.55 13.92 5.03
CA GLY A 51 -10.21 13.41 4.70
C GLY A 51 -10.23 12.46 3.50
N LYS A 52 -9.19 12.50 2.65
CA LYS A 52 -9.03 11.61 1.49
C LYS A 52 -8.93 10.15 1.95
N PHE A 53 -9.64 9.26 1.24
CA PHE A 53 -9.58 7.81 1.44
C PHE A 53 -8.21 7.26 1.03
N ALA A 54 -7.83 6.09 1.57
CA ALA A 54 -6.63 5.37 1.14
C ALA A 54 -6.63 5.18 -0.39
N THR A 55 -5.49 5.48 -1.01
CA THR A 55 -5.27 5.35 -2.45
C THR A 55 -4.99 3.91 -2.87
N SER A 56 -4.57 3.06 -1.94
CA SER A 56 -4.31 1.64 -2.17
C SER A 56 -5.56 0.77 -2.36
N ASP A 57 -6.74 1.27 -1.94
CA ASP A 57 -8.02 0.58 -2.08
C ASP A 57 -8.65 1.00 -3.42
N TRP A 58 -8.52 0.13 -4.43
CA TRP A 58 -8.96 0.43 -5.80
C TRP A 58 -10.46 0.20 -5.99
N MET A 59 -11.08 -0.71 -5.24
CA MET A 59 -12.48 -1.04 -5.42
C MET A 59 -13.40 -0.21 -4.53
N GLU A 60 -14.53 0.20 -5.07
CA GLU A 60 -15.53 0.98 -4.34
C GLU A 60 -16.10 0.21 -3.13
N ILE A 61 -16.15 -1.13 -3.22
CA ILE A 61 -16.51 -2.02 -2.11
C ILE A 61 -15.49 -1.99 -0.96
N GLU A 62 -14.20 -1.85 -1.26
CA GLU A 62 -13.12 -1.76 -0.27
C GLU A 62 -13.25 -0.45 0.51
N LYS A 63 -13.48 0.66 -0.19
CA LYS A 63 -13.72 1.98 0.42
C LYS A 63 -14.98 2.03 1.27
N GLN A 64 -16.08 1.41 0.83
CA GLN A 64 -17.35 1.41 1.56
C GLN A 64 -17.32 0.54 2.82
N ARG A 65 -16.55 -0.56 2.80
CA ARG A 65 -16.49 -1.52 3.91
C ARG A 65 -15.23 -1.41 4.78
N GLY A 66 -14.23 -0.64 4.36
CA GLY A 66 -12.94 -0.52 5.06
C GLY A 66 -12.13 -1.81 5.05
N ILE A 67 -12.34 -2.68 4.06
CA ILE A 67 -11.66 -3.98 3.90
C ILE A 67 -10.76 -3.92 2.66
N SER A 68 -9.63 -4.61 2.67
CA SER A 68 -8.85 -4.86 1.46
C SER A 68 -9.18 -6.25 0.93
N VAL A 69 -9.67 -6.34 -0.29
CA VAL A 69 -10.13 -7.55 -0.98
C VAL A 69 -9.08 -8.02 -2.01
N ALA A 70 -8.34 -7.11 -2.65
CA ALA A 70 -7.29 -7.44 -3.61
C ALA A 70 -5.87 -7.20 -3.05
N SER A 71 -4.90 -8.05 -3.43
CA SER A 71 -3.47 -7.70 -3.34
C SER A 71 -3.18 -6.61 -4.36
N SER A 72 -3.20 -5.35 -3.93
CA SER A 72 -2.73 -4.24 -4.75
C SER A 72 -1.23 -4.41 -4.97
N VAL A 73 -0.82 -4.73 -6.21
CA VAL A 73 0.58 -4.68 -6.62
C VAL A 73 0.84 -3.25 -7.13
N MET A 74 1.71 -2.52 -6.43
CA MET A 74 2.26 -1.22 -6.84
C MET A 74 3.76 -1.33 -7.04
#